data_AF-A0A562SAP9-F1
#
_entry.id   AF-A0A562SAP9-F1
#
_cell.length_a   1.000
_cell.length_b   1.000
_cell.length_c   1.000
_cell.angle_alpha   90.00
_cell.angle_beta   90.00
_cell.angle_gamma   90.00
#
_symmetry.space_group_name_H-M   'P 1'
#
loop_
_entity.id
_entity.type
_entity.pdbx_description
1 polymer ?
#
loop_
_entity_poly.entity_id
_entity_poly.type
_entity_poly.pdbx_seq_one_letter_code
_entity_poly.pdbx_strand_id
1 'polypeptide(L)'
;MIDINTLVGLLSGSLATLIIKEAINVFNKQQDFNRELKKITYLKKLEKAENAIAFYWTYLNRVTEMKKSFEVLIKAINELDENDYDVEIILEVINNTSQRLAELSSDKYSSINAIHLYFDLDDNDKWNENDIESLLKSLAEIKSIDNEINFWMDLHNNANNANDTPKADIYWNNAIGLFPTYVKSLQSFIDTIEKNKKASYAVVHSIKKQLKRY
;
A
#
# COMPACT_ATOMS: atom_id res chain seq x y z
N MET A 1 -0.32 -42.72 -70.31
CA MET A 1 1.03 -42.58 -69.73
C MET A 1 1.01 -41.28 -68.95
N ILE A 2 1.07 -41.33 -67.61
CA ILE A 2 1.05 -40.10 -66.80
C ILE A 2 2.41 -39.43 -66.98
N ASP A 3 2.40 -38.22 -67.51
CA ASP A 3 3.60 -37.44 -67.79
C ASP A 3 4.31 -37.09 -66.46
N ILE A 4 5.62 -37.31 -66.41
CA ILE A 4 6.45 -37.16 -65.21
C ILE A 4 6.35 -35.72 -64.68
N ASN A 5 6.20 -34.75 -65.59
CA ASN A 5 5.98 -33.34 -65.25
C ASN A 5 4.67 -33.12 -64.48
N THR A 6 3.62 -33.88 -64.76
CA THR A 6 2.33 -33.80 -64.06
C THR A 6 2.40 -34.44 -62.68
N LEU A 7 3.17 -35.53 -62.53
CA LEU A 7 3.42 -36.19 -61.25
C LEU A 7 4.29 -35.30 -60.34
N VAL A 8 5.33 -34.67 -60.90
CA VAL A 8 6.18 -33.70 -60.20
C VAL A 8 5.38 -32.45 -59.82
N GLY A 9 4.53 -31.93 -60.71
CA GLY A 9 3.65 -30.80 -60.41
C GLY A 9 2.62 -31.05 -59.30
N LEU A 10 2.05 -32.26 -59.25
CA LEU A 10 1.16 -32.70 -58.17
C LEU A 10 1.89 -32.86 -56.83
N LEU A 11 3.07 -33.48 -56.84
CA LEU A 11 3.88 -33.67 -55.64
C LEU A 11 4.49 -32.37 -55.13
N SER A 12 4.92 -31.46 -56.03
CA SER A 12 5.43 -30.14 -55.68
C SER A 12 4.32 -29.21 -55.20
N GLY A 13 3.13 -29.28 -55.80
CA GLY A 13 1.95 -28.56 -55.31
C GLY A 13 1.51 -29.05 -53.93
N SER A 14 1.53 -30.36 -53.71
CA SER A 14 1.27 -30.99 -52.40
C SER A 14 2.29 -30.54 -51.33
N LEU A 15 3.58 -30.57 -51.65
CA LEU A 15 4.65 -30.15 -50.74
C LEU A 15 4.60 -28.65 -50.44
N ALA A 16 4.36 -27.81 -51.45
CA ALA A 16 4.20 -26.38 -51.27
C ALA A 16 2.98 -26.04 -50.40
N THR A 17 1.86 -26.74 -50.61
CA THR A 17 0.66 -26.57 -49.78
C THR A 17 0.92 -26.97 -48.32
N LEU A 18 1.68 -28.05 -48.09
CA LEU A 18 2.10 -28.48 -46.76
C LEU A 18 2.99 -27.45 -46.07
N ILE A 19 3.98 -26.90 -46.78
CA ILE A 19 4.88 -25.86 -46.25
C ILE A 19 4.09 -24.58 -45.92
N ILE A 20 3.20 -24.14 -46.80
CA ILE A 20 2.36 -22.95 -46.57
C ILE A 20 1.44 -23.17 -45.37
N LYS A 21 0.80 -24.35 -45.27
CA LYS A 21 -0.07 -24.70 -44.15
C LYS A 21 0.70 -24.73 -42.83
N GLU A 22 1.91 -25.28 -42.82
CA GLU A 22 2.74 -25.33 -41.63
C GLU A 22 3.24 -23.94 -41.22
N ALA A 23 3.63 -23.11 -42.19
CA ALA A 23 3.99 -21.71 -41.94
C ALA A 23 2.83 -20.93 -41.32
N ILE A 24 1.61 -21.03 -41.88
CA ILE A 24 0.40 -20.41 -41.32
C ILE A 24 0.13 -20.95 -39.91
N ASN A 25 0.31 -22.25 -39.67
CA ASN A 25 0.14 -22.85 -38.34
C ASN A 25 1.14 -22.31 -37.32
N VAL A 26 2.41 -22.13 -37.72
CA VAL A 26 3.44 -21.53 -36.86
C VAL A 26 3.09 -20.07 -36.56
N PHE A 27 2.66 -19.29 -37.54
CA PHE A 27 2.21 -17.91 -37.32
C PHE A 27 0.98 -17.83 -36.39
N ASN A 28 -0.01 -18.69 -36.58
CA ASN A 28 -1.19 -18.75 -35.73
C ASN A 28 -0.83 -19.14 -34.29
N LYS A 29 0.04 -20.16 -34.10
CA LYS A 29 0.54 -20.54 -32.77
C LYS A 29 1.31 -19.41 -32.10
N GLN A 30 2.15 -18.68 -32.85
CA GLN A 30 2.87 -17.52 -32.34
C GLN A 30 1.90 -16.41 -31.90
N GLN A 31 0.85 -16.15 -32.68
CA GLN A 31 -0.18 -15.17 -32.37
C GLN A 31 -1.00 -15.57 -31.14
N ASP A 32 -1.40 -16.84 -31.03
CA ASP A 32 -2.10 -17.39 -29.88
C ASP A 32 -1.23 -17.34 -28.62
N PHE A 33 0.03 -17.74 -28.70
CA PHE A 33 0.99 -17.67 -27.59
C PHE A 33 1.20 -16.22 -27.11
N ASN A 34 1.36 -15.28 -28.04
CA ASN A 34 1.46 -13.85 -27.71
C ASN A 34 0.18 -13.32 -27.06
N ARG A 35 -1.00 -13.78 -27.49
CA ARG A 35 -2.29 -13.42 -26.88
C ARG A 35 -2.39 -13.97 -25.46
N GLU A 36 -2.02 -15.24 -25.24
CA GLU A 36 -2.01 -15.86 -23.92
C GLU A 36 -1.02 -15.21 -22.97
N LEU A 37 0.20 -14.92 -23.43
CA LEU A 37 1.20 -14.18 -22.65
C LEU A 37 0.68 -12.80 -22.22
N LYS A 38 0.04 -12.05 -23.14
CA LYS A 38 -0.60 -10.77 -22.81
C LYS A 38 -1.69 -10.95 -21.75
N LYS A 39 -2.57 -11.94 -21.92
CA LYS A 39 -3.64 -12.25 -20.96
C LYS A 39 -3.09 -12.57 -19.57
N ILE A 40 -2.09 -13.45 -19.47
CA ILE A 40 -1.43 -13.81 -18.21
C ILE A 40 -0.79 -12.57 -17.56
N THR A 41 -0.14 -11.73 -18.35
CA THR A 41 0.48 -10.49 -17.86
C THR A 41 -0.57 -9.56 -17.26
N TYR A 42 -1.69 -9.33 -17.96
CA TYR A 42 -2.78 -8.49 -17.45
C TYR A 42 -3.44 -9.07 -16.20
N LEU A 43 -3.62 -10.40 -16.13
CA LEU A 43 -4.15 -11.06 -14.93
C LEU A 43 -3.23 -10.85 -13.73
N LYS A 44 -1.91 -11.01 -13.89
CA LYS A 44 -0.95 -10.73 -12.82
C LYS A 44 -0.94 -9.25 -12.41
N LYS A 45 -0.99 -8.32 -13.38
CA LYS A 45 -1.12 -6.88 -13.08
C LYS A 45 -2.39 -6.57 -12.30
N LEU A 46 -3.51 -7.18 -12.68
CA LEU A 46 -4.79 -7.01 -12.00
C LEU A 46 -4.74 -7.55 -10.56
N GLU A 47 -4.21 -8.75 -10.36
CA GLU A 47 -4.05 -9.37 -9.04
C GLU A 47 -3.22 -8.48 -8.11
N LYS A 48 -2.08 -7.96 -8.58
CA LYS A 48 -1.24 -7.05 -7.80
C LYS A 48 -1.97 -5.74 -7.48
N ALA A 49 -2.72 -5.20 -8.43
CA ALA A 49 -3.49 -3.98 -8.25
C ALA A 49 -4.67 -4.12 -7.27
N GLU A 50 -5.39 -5.25 -7.29
CA GLU A 50 -6.45 -5.54 -6.34
C GLU A 50 -5.90 -5.75 -4.92
N ASN A 51 -4.75 -6.43 -4.79
CA ASN A 51 -4.06 -6.56 -3.50
C ASN A 51 -3.62 -5.21 -2.92
N ALA A 52 -3.12 -4.29 -3.75
CA ALA A 52 -2.75 -2.96 -3.29
C ALA A 52 -3.97 -2.13 -2.84
N ILE A 53 -5.12 -2.23 -3.54
CA ILE A 53 -6.36 -1.57 -3.08
C ILE A 53 -6.79 -2.09 -1.72
N ALA A 54 -6.81 -3.42 -1.53
CA ALA A 54 -7.18 -4.04 -0.27
C ALA A 54 -6.28 -3.55 0.87
N PHE A 55 -4.98 -3.46 0.62
CA PHE A 55 -4.02 -2.91 1.56
C PHE A 55 -4.28 -1.45 1.92
N TYR A 56 -4.40 -0.56 0.92
CA TYR A 56 -4.66 0.86 1.17
C TYR A 56 -5.96 1.05 1.94
N TRP A 57 -6.97 0.23 1.70
CA TRP A 57 -8.22 0.25 2.47
C TRP A 57 -8.02 -0.16 3.93
N THR A 58 -7.33 -1.27 4.19
CA THR A 58 -7.05 -1.74 5.56
C THR A 58 -6.18 -0.75 6.34
N TYR A 59 -5.14 -0.22 5.72
CA TYR A 59 -4.22 0.73 6.35
C TYR A 59 -4.91 2.08 6.61
N LEU A 60 -5.71 2.57 5.67
CA LEU A 60 -6.50 3.79 5.86
C LEU A 60 -7.39 3.68 7.10
N ASN A 61 -8.13 2.58 7.24
CA ASN A 61 -9.02 2.38 8.38
C ASN A 61 -8.24 2.35 9.70
N ARG A 62 -7.14 1.59 9.75
CA ARG A 62 -6.30 1.48 10.95
C ARG A 62 -5.74 2.84 11.39
N VAL A 63 -5.17 3.61 10.47
CA VAL A 63 -4.62 4.94 10.81
C VAL A 63 -5.72 5.94 11.14
N THR A 64 -6.88 5.85 10.49
CA THR A 64 -8.05 6.67 10.84
C THR A 64 -8.53 6.39 12.25
N GLU A 65 -8.56 5.13 12.67
CA GLU A 65 -8.88 4.74 14.05
C GLU A 65 -7.85 5.30 15.04
N MET A 66 -6.56 5.13 14.77
CA MET A 66 -5.48 5.69 15.60
C MET A 66 -5.63 7.21 15.77
N LYS A 67 -5.90 7.93 14.67
CA LYS A 67 -6.14 9.37 14.70
C LYS A 67 -7.33 9.74 15.57
N LYS A 68 -8.46 9.06 15.40
CA LYS A 68 -9.68 9.32 16.21
C LYS A 68 -9.43 9.08 17.69
N SER A 69 -8.70 8.02 18.04
CA SER A 69 -8.35 7.74 19.43
C SER A 69 -7.54 8.88 20.06
N PHE A 70 -6.55 9.42 19.34
CA PHE A 70 -5.79 10.59 19.80
C PHE A 70 -6.61 11.89 19.83
N GLU A 71 -7.53 12.10 18.88
CA GLU A 71 -8.44 13.27 18.92
C GLU A 71 -9.38 13.21 20.14
N VAL A 72 -9.85 12.02 20.50
CA VAL A 72 -10.63 11.79 21.73
C VAL A 72 -9.79 12.05 22.97
N LEU A 73 -8.53 11.57 23.00
CA LEU A 73 -7.59 11.86 24.09
C LEU A 73 -7.35 13.34 24.28
N ILE A 74 -7.05 14.07 23.22
CA ILE A 74 -6.80 15.53 23.29
C ILE A 74 -8.02 16.26 23.83
N LYS A 75 -9.24 15.86 23.43
CA LYS A 75 -10.47 16.43 23.98
C LYS A 75 -10.65 16.10 25.45
N ALA A 76 -10.46 14.85 25.85
CA ALA A 76 -10.54 14.43 27.24
C ALA A 76 -9.54 15.19 28.12
N ILE A 77 -8.31 15.41 27.61
CA ILE A 77 -7.28 16.20 28.30
C ILE A 77 -7.72 17.67 28.46
N ASN A 78 -8.33 18.27 27.44
CA ASN A 78 -8.69 19.68 27.48
C ASN A 78 -10.03 20.00 28.15
N GLU A 79 -10.95 19.03 28.26
CA GLU A 79 -12.34 19.24 28.71
C GLU A 79 -12.62 18.70 30.13
N LEU A 80 -11.78 17.82 30.68
CA LEU A 80 -11.91 17.28 32.05
C LEU A 80 -11.04 18.09 33.03
N ASP A 81 -11.58 18.38 34.22
CA ASP A 81 -10.81 18.97 35.32
C ASP A 81 -9.63 18.04 35.70
N GLU A 82 -8.50 18.63 36.09
CA GLU A 82 -7.19 17.97 36.37
C GLU A 82 -7.23 16.75 37.31
N ASN A 83 -8.33 16.51 38.02
CA ASN A 83 -8.47 15.46 39.03
C ASN A 83 -9.06 14.12 38.52
N ASP A 84 -9.54 14.04 37.27
CA ASP A 84 -10.22 12.84 36.74
C ASP A 84 -9.51 12.25 35.49
N TYR A 85 -8.22 12.56 35.28
CA TYR A 85 -7.46 11.86 34.26
C TYR A 85 -7.23 10.41 34.68
N ASP A 86 -7.97 9.51 34.06
CA ASP A 86 -7.67 8.10 34.14
C ASP A 86 -6.45 7.83 33.24
N VAL A 87 -5.26 8.14 33.77
CA VAL A 87 -3.96 8.01 33.09
C VAL A 87 -3.78 6.59 32.52
N GLU A 88 -4.41 5.58 33.13
CA GLU A 88 -4.47 4.21 32.61
C GLU A 88 -5.18 4.11 31.25
N ILE A 89 -6.31 4.79 31.06
CA ILE A 89 -7.02 4.82 29.76
C ILE A 89 -6.14 5.49 28.70
N ILE A 90 -5.43 6.55 29.07
CA ILE A 90 -4.54 7.26 28.15
C ILE A 90 -3.35 6.38 27.75
N LEU A 91 -2.72 5.72 28.71
CA LEU A 91 -1.67 4.74 28.49
C LEU A 91 -2.13 3.59 27.60
N GLU A 92 -3.34 3.07 27.80
CA GLU A 92 -3.89 2.00 26.97
C GLU A 92 -4.04 2.45 25.51
N VAL A 93 -4.55 3.65 25.26
CA VAL A 93 -4.69 4.19 23.90
C VAL A 93 -3.34 4.37 23.24
N ILE A 94 -2.33 4.89 23.96
CA ILE A 94 -0.96 5.05 23.45
C ILE A 94 -0.41 3.67 23.08
N ASN A 95 -0.43 2.70 24.00
CA ASN A 95 0.11 1.36 23.78
C ASN A 95 -0.56 0.64 22.60
N ASN A 96 -1.90 0.69 22.52
CA ASN A 96 -2.65 0.12 21.40
C ASN A 96 -2.27 0.77 20.07
N THR A 97 -2.02 2.08 20.08
CA THR A 97 -1.63 2.83 18.89
C THR A 97 -0.21 2.48 18.45
N SER A 98 0.75 2.43 19.39
CA SER A 98 2.13 2.02 19.12
C SER A 98 2.21 0.59 18.58
N GLN A 99 1.42 -0.35 19.12
CA GLN A 99 1.33 -1.71 18.59
C GLN A 99 0.78 -1.74 17.16
N ARG A 100 -0.30 -0.99 16.88
CA ARG A 100 -0.86 -0.88 15.53
C ARG A 100 0.15 -0.26 14.55
N LEU A 101 0.92 0.74 14.99
CA LEU A 101 1.98 1.34 14.18
C LEU A 101 3.09 0.34 13.85
N ALA A 102 3.51 -0.47 14.83
CA ALA A 102 4.48 -1.53 14.62
C ALA A 102 4.01 -2.53 13.55
N GLU A 103 2.74 -2.95 13.60
CA GLU A 103 2.13 -3.81 12.56
C GLU A 103 2.11 -3.14 11.18
N LEU A 104 1.81 -1.84 11.12
CA LEU A 104 1.81 -1.06 9.87
C LEU A 104 3.23 -0.95 9.27
N SER A 105 4.26 -0.97 10.10
CA SER A 105 5.66 -0.91 9.68
C SER A 105 6.28 -2.28 9.29
N SER A 106 5.52 -3.37 9.39
CA SER A 106 6.00 -4.74 9.11
C SER A 106 6.10 -5.08 7.61
N ASP A 107 6.75 -6.21 7.30
CA ASP A 107 7.11 -6.70 5.95
C ASP A 107 5.98 -6.69 4.91
N LYS A 108 4.70 -6.68 5.33
CA LYS A 108 3.56 -6.52 4.44
C LYS A 108 3.68 -5.26 3.57
N TYR A 109 4.29 -4.20 4.06
CA TYR A 109 4.48 -2.95 3.34
C TYR A 109 5.33 -3.10 2.06
N SER A 110 6.38 -3.94 2.12
CA SER A 110 7.28 -4.19 0.98
C SER A 110 6.57 -4.84 -0.21
N SER A 111 5.60 -5.71 0.08
CA SER A 111 4.85 -6.47 -0.93
C SER A 111 3.87 -5.61 -1.73
N ILE A 112 3.44 -4.47 -1.17
CA ILE A 112 2.57 -3.52 -1.86
C ILE A 112 3.36 -2.57 -2.73
N ASN A 113 4.53 -2.11 -2.28
CA ASN A 113 5.42 -1.31 -3.14
C ASN A 113 5.86 -2.08 -4.39
N ALA A 114 5.81 -3.41 -4.38
CA ALA A 114 6.03 -4.22 -5.57
C ALA A 114 5.04 -3.91 -6.70
N ILE A 115 3.89 -3.29 -6.45
CA ILE A 115 2.97 -2.86 -7.50
C ILE A 115 3.64 -1.91 -8.50
N HIS A 116 4.53 -1.05 -8.00
CA HIS A 116 5.31 -0.11 -8.80
C HIS A 116 6.24 -0.82 -9.79
N LEU A 117 6.56 -2.10 -9.57
CA LEU A 117 7.32 -2.92 -10.52
C LEU A 117 6.48 -3.44 -11.70
N TYR A 118 5.15 -3.35 -11.62
CA TYR A 118 4.22 -3.87 -12.63
C TYR A 118 3.55 -2.74 -13.46
N PHE A 119 3.73 -1.49 -13.06
CA PHE A 119 3.20 -0.30 -13.71
C PHE A 119 4.32 0.68 -13.99
N ASP A 120 4.46 1.12 -15.25
CA ASP A 120 5.28 2.29 -15.56
C ASP A 120 4.63 3.50 -14.90
N LEU A 121 5.27 4.00 -13.84
CA LEU A 121 4.82 5.16 -13.08
C LEU A 121 5.12 6.47 -13.81
N ASP A 122 6.09 6.45 -14.72
CA ASP A 122 6.55 7.63 -15.46
C ASP A 122 5.46 8.25 -16.35
N ASP A 123 4.42 7.49 -16.68
CA ASP A 123 3.31 7.92 -17.55
C ASP A 123 2.05 8.38 -16.78
N ASN A 124 2.08 8.42 -15.44
CA ASN A 124 0.88 8.72 -14.65
C ASN A 124 1.16 9.79 -13.59
N ASP A 125 0.89 11.06 -13.92
CA ASP A 125 0.92 12.24 -13.02
C ASP A 125 0.19 12.03 -11.69
N LYS A 126 -0.67 11.00 -11.61
CA LYS A 126 -1.53 10.69 -10.46
C LYS A 126 -0.92 9.75 -9.45
N TRP A 127 0.15 9.01 -9.79
CA TRP A 127 0.77 8.04 -8.88
C TRP A 127 2.22 7.72 -9.28
N ASN A 128 3.16 8.26 -8.52
CA ASN A 128 4.59 8.18 -8.83
C ASN A 128 5.45 7.88 -7.59
N GLU A 129 6.76 7.82 -7.78
CA GLU A 129 7.73 7.49 -6.72
C GLU A 129 7.68 8.48 -5.54
N ASN A 130 7.37 9.76 -5.81
CA ASN A 130 7.25 10.78 -4.76
C ASN A 130 6.09 10.47 -3.79
N ASP A 131 5.05 9.75 -4.25
CA ASP A 131 3.96 9.32 -3.38
C ASP A 131 4.39 8.23 -2.40
N ILE A 132 5.33 7.36 -2.81
CA ILE A 132 5.93 6.35 -1.93
C ILE A 132 6.84 7.01 -0.93
N GLU A 133 7.70 7.92 -1.39
CA GLU A 133 8.60 8.69 -0.53
C GLU A 133 7.82 9.47 0.53
N SER A 134 6.73 10.14 0.12
CA SER A 134 5.84 10.87 1.03
C SER A 134 5.23 9.93 2.08
N LEU A 135 4.77 8.74 1.68
CA LEU A 135 4.20 7.74 2.60
C LEU A 135 5.24 7.24 3.62
N LEU A 136 6.47 6.95 3.16
CA LEU A 136 7.57 6.51 4.02
C LEU A 136 8.01 7.60 4.98
N LYS A 137 8.11 8.85 4.50
CA LYS A 137 8.47 10.00 5.30
C LYS A 137 7.43 10.25 6.40
N SER A 138 6.15 10.29 6.04
CA SER A 138 5.08 10.45 7.02
C SER A 138 5.04 9.30 8.04
N LEU A 139 5.31 8.06 7.62
CA LEU A 139 5.42 6.92 8.56
C LEU A 139 6.59 7.08 9.52
N ALA A 140 7.74 7.51 9.02
CA ALA A 140 8.93 7.77 9.84
C ALA A 140 8.70 8.90 10.84
N GLU A 141 8.02 9.97 10.42
CA GLU A 141 7.62 11.09 11.29
C GLU A 141 6.69 10.61 12.41
N ILE A 142 5.63 9.85 12.07
CA ILE A 142 4.72 9.27 13.07
C ILE A 142 5.48 8.41 14.07
N LYS A 143 6.38 7.53 13.59
CA LYS A 143 7.18 6.66 14.46
C LYS A 143 8.15 7.42 15.33
N SER A 144 8.75 8.50 14.84
CA SER A 144 9.62 9.36 15.64
C SER A 144 8.86 9.97 16.81
N ILE A 145 7.67 10.52 16.54
CA ILE A 145 6.84 11.12 17.58
C ILE A 145 6.31 10.04 18.55
N ASP A 146 5.93 8.86 18.04
CA ASP A 146 5.51 7.71 18.86
C ASP A 146 6.61 7.31 19.88
N ASN A 147 7.84 7.20 19.41
CA ASN A 147 8.99 6.89 20.26
C ASN A 147 9.24 7.99 21.31
N GLU A 148 9.06 9.25 20.93
CA GLU A 148 9.26 10.37 21.84
C GLU A 148 8.17 10.42 22.92
N ILE A 149 6.90 10.18 22.56
CA ILE A 149 5.81 10.01 23.51
C ILE A 149 6.12 8.88 24.48
N ASN A 150 6.51 7.70 23.97
CA ASN A 150 6.84 6.54 24.81
C ASN A 150 8.02 6.83 25.76
N PHE A 151 9.04 7.53 25.29
CA PHE A 151 10.16 7.96 26.13
C PHE A 151 9.69 8.85 27.30
N TRP A 152 8.85 9.85 27.04
CA TRP A 152 8.31 10.71 28.09
C TRP A 152 7.40 9.94 29.05
N MET A 153 6.59 9.00 28.55
CA MET A 153 5.73 8.15 29.37
C MET A 153 6.55 7.20 30.28
N ASP A 154 7.66 6.65 29.78
CA ASP A 154 8.56 5.82 30.58
C ASP A 154 9.21 6.63 31.72
N LEU A 155 9.63 7.87 31.44
CA LEU A 155 10.17 8.78 32.46
C LEU A 155 9.10 9.15 33.49
N HIS A 156 7.87 9.45 33.06
CA HIS A 156 6.73 9.70 33.93
C HIS A 156 6.47 8.53 34.88
N ASN A 157 6.38 7.30 34.33
CA ASN A 157 6.12 6.10 35.13
C ASN A 157 7.24 5.83 36.15
N ASN A 158 8.49 6.05 35.76
CA ASN A 158 9.63 5.92 36.67
C ASN A 158 9.60 6.97 37.80
N ALA A 159 9.23 8.22 37.49
CA ALA A 159 9.10 9.28 38.49
C ALA A 159 7.95 9.01 39.47
N ASN A 160 6.80 8.53 38.98
CA ASN A 160 5.67 8.12 39.82
C ASN A 160 6.05 6.95 40.74
N ASN A 161 6.73 5.92 40.23
CA ASN A 161 7.22 4.80 41.04
C ASN A 161 8.21 5.24 42.12
N ALA A 162 8.92 6.35 41.90
CA ALA A 162 9.83 6.97 42.86
C ALA A 162 9.14 7.98 43.81
N ASN A 163 7.82 8.19 43.69
CA ASN A 163 7.04 9.22 44.38
C ASN A 163 7.54 10.67 44.15
N ASP A 164 8.10 10.95 42.98
CA ASP A 164 8.54 12.30 42.56
C ASP A 164 7.49 12.93 41.64
N THR A 165 6.34 13.27 42.22
CA THR A 165 5.18 13.84 41.50
C THR A 165 5.53 15.09 40.68
N PRO A 166 6.31 16.07 41.18
CA PRO A 166 6.66 17.24 40.38
C PRO A 166 7.43 16.91 39.10
N LYS A 167 8.28 15.87 39.11
CA LYS A 167 8.95 15.41 37.88
C LYS A 167 8.01 14.64 36.98
N ALA A 168 7.15 13.80 37.54
CA ALA A 168 6.14 13.07 36.77
C ALA A 168 5.27 14.04 35.95
N ASP A 169 4.78 15.12 36.58
CA ASP A 169 3.95 16.13 35.92
C ASP A 169 4.68 16.82 34.76
N ILE A 170 5.99 17.10 34.91
CA ILE A 170 6.80 17.67 33.83
C ILE A 170 6.89 16.70 32.64
N TYR A 171 7.15 15.42 32.90
CA TYR A 171 7.25 14.41 31.84
C TYR A 171 5.90 14.17 31.16
N TRP A 172 4.82 14.16 31.93
CA TRP A 172 3.45 14.09 31.40
C TRP A 172 3.15 15.27 30.47
N ASN A 173 3.44 16.50 30.90
CA ASN A 173 3.23 17.70 30.11
C ASN A 173 4.01 17.69 28.78
N ASN A 174 5.22 17.13 28.78
CA ASN A 174 5.99 16.95 27.55
C ASN A 174 5.34 15.90 26.62
N ALA A 175 4.84 14.78 27.17
CA ALA A 175 4.17 13.75 26.37
C ALA A 175 2.88 14.27 25.72
N ILE A 176 1.98 14.90 26.49
CA ILE A 176 0.72 15.43 25.97
C ILE A 176 0.93 16.57 24.96
N GLY A 177 2.00 17.36 25.12
CA GLY A 177 2.37 18.41 24.18
C GLY A 177 2.67 17.90 22.77
N LEU A 178 3.01 16.62 22.62
CA LEU A 178 3.28 15.97 21.34
C LEU A 178 2.01 15.44 20.65
N PHE A 179 0.90 15.26 21.37
CA PHE A 179 -0.32 14.64 20.80
C PHE A 179 -0.89 15.43 19.60
N PRO A 180 -0.98 16.77 19.61
CA PRO A 180 -1.43 17.52 18.45
C PRO A 180 -0.54 17.31 17.21
N THR A 181 0.78 17.24 17.42
CA THR A 181 1.76 16.97 16.35
C THR A 181 1.62 15.55 15.82
N TYR A 182 1.35 14.58 16.70
CA TYR A 182 1.06 13.19 16.33
C TYR A 182 -0.19 13.10 15.44
N VAL A 183 -1.30 13.74 15.85
CA VAL A 183 -2.55 13.79 15.07
C VAL A 183 -2.34 14.42 13.71
N LYS A 184 -1.58 15.51 13.62
CA LYS A 184 -1.25 16.17 12.36
C LYS A 184 -0.45 15.26 11.42
N SER A 185 0.51 14.51 11.96
CA SER A 185 1.33 13.57 11.21
C SER A 185 0.51 12.38 10.71
N LEU A 186 -0.40 11.85 11.54
CA LEU A 186 -1.38 10.83 11.15
C LEU A 186 -2.30 11.33 10.02
N GLN A 187 -2.75 12.59 10.07
CA GLN A 187 -3.57 13.16 9.00
C GLN A 187 -2.79 13.24 7.68
N SER A 188 -1.54 13.69 7.71
CA SER A 188 -0.68 13.73 6.51
C SER A 188 -0.49 12.34 5.88
N PHE A 189 -0.34 11.31 6.71
CA PHE A 189 -0.27 9.92 6.24
C PHE A 189 -1.60 9.44 5.66
N ILE A 190 -2.74 9.75 6.30
CA ILE A 190 -4.09 9.46 5.80
C ILE A 190 -4.31 10.09 4.42
N ASP A 191 -3.98 11.36 4.26
CA ASP A 191 -4.15 12.10 3.01
C ASP A 191 -3.37 11.43 1.86
N THR A 192 -2.14 11.01 2.15
CA THR A 192 -1.28 10.31 1.19
C THR A 192 -1.84 8.93 0.82
N ILE A 193 -2.32 8.16 1.81
CA ILE A 193 -2.98 6.87 1.56
C ILE A 193 -4.26 7.05 0.74
N GLU A 194 -5.09 8.05 1.03
CA GLU A 194 -6.31 8.30 0.27
C GLU A 194 -6.04 8.65 -1.18
N LYS A 195 -5.01 9.49 -1.43
CA LYS A 195 -4.53 9.79 -2.77
C LYS A 195 -4.14 8.51 -3.51
N ASN A 196 -3.29 7.68 -2.88
CA ASN A 196 -2.78 6.45 -3.49
C ASN A 196 -3.86 5.39 -3.70
N LYS A 197 -4.84 5.31 -2.80
CA LYS A 197 -6.04 4.49 -2.95
C LYS A 197 -6.82 4.89 -4.21
N LYS A 198 -7.12 6.18 -4.37
CA LYS A 198 -7.86 6.71 -5.54
C LYS A 198 -7.11 6.42 -6.85
N ALA A 199 -5.80 6.61 -6.85
CA ALA A 199 -4.96 6.28 -7.99
C ALA A 199 -4.97 4.78 -8.32
N SER A 200 -4.81 3.91 -7.31
CA SER A 200 -4.84 2.46 -7.48
C SER A 200 -6.19 1.98 -8.05
N TYR A 201 -7.30 2.57 -7.61
CA TYR A 201 -8.63 2.33 -8.19
C TYR A 201 -8.70 2.70 -9.67
N ALA A 202 -8.15 3.85 -10.07
CA ALA A 202 -8.12 4.27 -11.46
C ALA A 202 -7.29 3.31 -12.33
N VAL A 203 -6.16 2.84 -11.81
CA VAL A 203 -5.31 1.84 -12.45
C VAL A 203 -6.07 0.52 -12.65
N VAL A 204 -6.71 -0.01 -11.61
CA VAL A 204 -7.52 -1.24 -11.73
C VAL A 204 -8.63 -1.08 -12.77
N HIS A 205 -9.32 0.06 -12.79
CA HIS A 205 -10.37 0.30 -13.76
C HIS A 205 -9.83 0.33 -15.21
N SER A 206 -8.65 0.94 -15.41
CA SER A 206 -7.96 0.93 -16.71
C SER A 206 -7.59 -0.48 -17.16
N ILE A 207 -7.00 -1.30 -16.28
CA ILE A 207 -6.64 -2.69 -16.58
C ILE A 207 -7.88 -3.51 -16.93
N LYS A 208 -8.96 -3.39 -16.15
CA LYS A 208 -10.23 -4.10 -16.43
C LYS A 208 -10.80 -3.72 -17.79
N LYS A 209 -10.68 -2.45 -18.20
CA LYS A 209 -11.10 -1.98 -19.54
C LYS A 209 -10.22 -2.56 -20.65
N GLN A 210 -8.91 -2.68 -20.43
CA GLN A 210 -7.99 -3.31 -21.38
C GLN A 210 -8.23 -4.81 -21.51
N LEU A 211 -8.50 -5.51 -20.41
CA LEU A 211 -8.85 -6.94 -20.41
C LEU A 211 -10.11 -7.26 -21.21
N LYS A 212 -11.14 -6.39 -21.19
CA LYS A 212 -12.36 -6.57 -21.99
C LYS A 212 -12.14 -6.52 -23.51
N ARG A 213 -10.98 -6.05 -23.97
CA ARG A 213 -10.61 -6.00 -25.41
C ARG A 213 -9.94 -7.29 -25.91
N TYR A 214 -9.66 -8.23 -25.01
CA TYR A 214 -9.03 -9.53 -25.27
C TYR A 214 -9.97 -10.66 -24.88
#